data_AF-U2R6X6-F1
#
_entry.id   AF-U2R6X6-F1
#
_cell.length_a   1.000
_cell.length_b   1.000
_cell.length_c   1.000
_cell.angle_alpha   90.00
_cell.angle_beta   90.00
_cell.angle_gamma   90.00
#
_symmetry.space_group_name_H-M   'P 1'
#
loop_
_entity.id
_entity.type
_entity.pdbx_description
1 polymer ?
#
loop_
_entity_poly.entity_id
_entity_poly.type
_entity_poly.pdbx_seq_one_letter_code
_entity_poly.pdbx_strand_id
1 'polypeptide(L)'
;MERSEFVELLSSEGLRLLDSLPPYRTEKDVLRLVTDLRKQGHSPGLVAAVLTQSKLRRKAVAKFGDFASRMLFTEAGLEQATRLSVAARHAGRFRTAGIRRVADLGCGI
;
A
#
# COMPACT_ATOMS: atom_id res chain seq x y z
N MET A 1 12.21 0.31 -3.22
CA MET A 1 12.06 1.25 -2.10
C MET A 1 13.31 1.13 -1.30
N GLU A 2 14.02 2.24 -1.17
CA GLU A 2 15.27 2.26 -0.42
C GLU A 2 14.99 2.17 1.08
N ARG A 3 15.96 1.65 1.84
CA ARG A 3 15.77 1.42 3.28
C ARG A 3 15.46 2.70 4.05
N SER A 4 16.04 3.83 3.67
CA SER A 4 15.80 5.13 4.28
C SER A 4 14.35 5.60 4.09
N GLU A 5 13.82 5.51 2.86
CA GLU A 5 12.41 5.82 2.54
C GLU A 5 11.45 4.94 3.35
N PHE A 6 11.78 3.66 3.48
CA PHE A 6 10.98 2.71 4.26
C PHE A 6 10.94 3.08 5.75
N VAL A 7 12.08 3.44 6.34
CA VAL A 7 12.14 3.84 7.75
C VAL A 7 11.36 5.13 7.99
N GLU A 8 11.47 6.13 7.11
CA GLU A 8 10.69 7.36 7.22
C GLU A 8 9.18 7.11 7.09
N LEU A 9 8.77 6.29 6.12
CA LEU A 9 7.39 5.93 5.88
C LEU A 9 6.74 5.20 7.08
N LEU A 10 7.47 4.27 7.70
CA LEU A 10 6.98 3.50 8.85
C LEU A 10 6.96 4.27 10.16
N SER A 11 7.49 5.50 10.18
CA SER A 11 7.33 6.38 11.33
C SER A 11 5.86 6.72 11.57
N SER A 12 5.51 7.08 12.81
CA SER A 12 4.15 7.50 13.13
C SER A 12 3.74 8.76 12.36
N GLU A 13 4.68 9.65 12.05
CA GLU A 13 4.44 10.80 11.20
C GLU A 13 4.12 10.37 9.76
N GLY A 14 4.94 9.49 9.18
CA GLY A 14 4.76 9.04 7.80
C GLY A 14 3.46 8.29 7.56
N LEU A 15 3.06 7.43 8.48
CA LEU A 15 1.77 6.73 8.39
C LEU A 15 0.59 7.71 8.52
N ARG A 16 0.64 8.65 9.47
CA ARG A 16 -0.41 9.69 9.61
C ARG A 16 -0.49 10.58 8.38
N LEU A 17 0.65 10.95 7.80
CA LEU A 17 0.70 11.77 6.60
C LEU A 17 0.14 11.02 5.38
N LEU A 18 0.45 9.73 5.26
CA LEU A 18 -0.11 8.88 4.21
C LEU A 18 -1.64 8.79 4.30
N ASP A 19 -2.17 8.64 5.52
CA ASP A 19 -3.60 8.53 5.75
C ASP A 19 -4.34 9.88 5.60
N SER A 20 -3.64 11.02 5.69
CA SER A 20 -4.24 12.36 5.55
C SER A 20 -4.29 12.87 4.11
N LEU A 21 -3.62 12.19 3.16
CA LEU A 21 -3.56 12.68 1.78
C LEU A 21 -4.95 12.72 1.12
N PRO A 22 -5.32 13.86 0.50
CA PRO A 22 -6.55 13.92 -0.25
C PRO A 22 -6.44 13.12 -1.55
N PRO A 23 -7.57 12.69 -2.16
CA PRO A 23 -7.57 12.12 -3.49
C PRO A 23 -7.01 13.12 -4.52
N TYR A 24 -6.14 12.64 -5.41
CA TYR A 24 -5.60 13.39 -6.54
C TYR A 24 -5.78 12.61 -7.83
N ARG A 25 -6.08 13.31 -8.93
CA ARG A 25 -6.41 12.68 -10.21
C ARG A 25 -5.49 13.13 -11.34
N THR A 26 -4.92 14.32 -11.24
CA THR A 26 -4.08 14.91 -12.28
C THR A 26 -2.65 15.08 -11.82
N GLU A 27 -1.73 15.23 -12.77
CA GLU A 27 -0.33 15.57 -12.47
C GLU A 27 -0.22 16.93 -11.77
N LYS A 28 -1.09 17.88 -12.12
CA LYS A 28 -1.15 19.20 -11.46
C LYS A 28 -1.52 19.08 -9.99
N ASP A 29 -2.44 18.18 -9.63
CA ASP A 29 -2.80 17.92 -8.23
C ASP A 29 -1.59 17.36 -7.46
N VAL A 30 -0.85 16.43 -8.07
CA VAL A 30 0.35 15.84 -7.45
C VAL A 30 1.42 16.90 -7.22
N LEU A 31 1.71 17.74 -8.23
CA LEU A 31 2.70 18.81 -8.10
C LEU A 31 2.33 19.83 -7.02
N ARG A 32 1.04 20.17 -6.91
CA ARG A 32 0.54 21.02 -5.83
C ARG A 32 0.73 20.37 -4.47
N LEU A 33 0.36 19.09 -4.34
CA LEU A 33 0.49 18.34 -3.11
C LEU A 33 1.96 18.22 -2.66
N VAL A 34 2.88 17.91 -3.58
CA VAL A 34 4.33 17.93 -3.30
C VAL A 34 4.74 19.30 -2.77
N THR A 35 4.34 20.38 -3.45
CA THR A 35 4.69 21.75 -3.05
C THR A 35 4.17 22.08 -1.65
N ASP A 36 2.92 21.74 -1.35
CA ASP A 36 2.28 22.05 -0.07
C ASP A 36 2.89 21.24 1.08
N LEU A 37 3.17 19.96 0.88
CA LEU A 37 3.83 19.11 1.87
C LEU A 37 5.25 19.58 2.18
N ARG A 38 5.99 20.04 1.16
CA ARG A 38 7.33 20.60 1.34
C ARG A 38 7.30 21.92 2.11
N LYS A 39 6.29 22.78 1.85
CA LYS A 39 6.05 24.01 2.63
C LYS A 39 5.71 23.74 4.10
N GLN A 40 5.07 22.60 4.39
CA GLN A 40 4.79 22.15 5.75
C GLN A 40 6.03 21.63 6.50
N GLY A 41 7.19 21.56 5.83
CA GLY A 41 8.47 21.18 6.45
C GLY A 41 8.85 19.70 6.28
N HIS A 42 8.04 18.90 5.59
CA HIS A 42 8.36 17.49 5.38
C HIS A 42 9.58 17.29 4.48
N SER A 43 10.39 16.28 4.80
CA SER A 43 11.60 15.92 4.03
C SER A 43 11.23 15.52 2.59
N PRO A 44 12.14 15.67 1.60
CA PRO A 44 11.87 15.19 0.24
C PRO A 44 11.62 13.68 0.20
N GLY A 45 12.37 12.92 1.00
CA GLY A 45 12.26 11.45 1.09
C GLY A 45 10.88 11.02 1.57
N LEU A 46 10.39 11.64 2.65
CA LEU A 46 9.08 11.32 3.22
C LEU A 46 7.95 11.64 2.24
N VAL A 47 8.01 12.81 1.60
CA VAL A 47 7.01 13.21 0.60
C VAL A 47 6.98 12.23 -0.57
N ALA A 48 8.15 11.82 -1.07
CA ALA A 48 8.24 10.84 -2.15
C ALA A 48 7.70 9.46 -1.74
N ALA A 49 8.07 8.98 -0.55
CA ALA A 49 7.63 7.69 -0.02
C ALA A 49 6.11 7.63 0.17
N VAL A 50 5.53 8.67 0.77
CA VAL A 50 4.08 8.77 1.03
C VAL A 50 3.27 8.88 -0.27
N LEU A 51 3.70 9.70 -1.23
CA LEU A 51 3.02 9.79 -2.53
C LEU A 51 3.12 8.49 -3.34
N THR A 52 4.25 7.79 -3.23
CA THR A 52 4.44 6.46 -3.84
C THR A 52 3.46 5.46 -3.23
N GLN A 53 3.37 5.39 -1.90
CA GLN A 53 2.40 4.50 -1.25
C GLN A 53 0.96 4.86 -1.59
N SER A 54 0.58 6.13 -1.57
CA SER A 54 -0.77 6.56 -1.93
C SER A 54 -1.14 6.11 -3.36
N LYS A 55 -0.22 6.25 -4.32
CA LYS A 55 -0.40 5.74 -5.68
C LYS A 55 -0.58 4.22 -5.71
N LEU A 56 0.22 3.47 -4.95
CA LEU A 56 0.12 2.02 -4.87
C LEU A 56 -1.17 1.55 -4.19
N ARG A 57 -1.61 2.19 -3.09
CA ARG A 57 -2.90 1.93 -2.45
C ARG A 57 -4.05 2.09 -3.44
N ARG A 58 -4.02 3.16 -4.25
CA ARG A 58 -5.03 3.36 -5.32
C ARG A 58 -5.02 2.23 -6.36
N LYS A 59 -3.83 1.82 -6.84
CA LYS A 59 -3.71 0.66 -7.76
C LYS A 59 -4.22 -0.63 -7.10
N ALA A 60 -3.96 -0.80 -5.81
CA ALA A 60 -4.26 -2.00 -5.04
C ALA A 60 -5.75 -2.23 -4.80
N VAL A 61 -6.59 -1.20 -4.90
CA VAL A 61 -8.07 -1.33 -4.80
C VAL A 61 -8.61 -2.42 -5.73
N ALA A 62 -8.05 -2.56 -6.94
CA ALA A 62 -8.48 -3.59 -7.88
C ALA A 62 -8.25 -5.04 -7.40
N LYS A 63 -7.27 -5.27 -6.50
CA LYS A 63 -6.97 -6.59 -5.94
C LYS A 63 -7.53 -6.78 -4.52
N PHE A 64 -7.53 -5.71 -3.73
CA PHE A 64 -7.76 -5.74 -2.28
C PHE A 64 -9.00 -4.95 -1.82
N GLY A 65 -9.69 -4.24 -2.72
CA GLY A 65 -10.83 -3.39 -2.35
C GLY A 65 -10.47 -2.37 -1.26
N ASP A 66 -11.36 -2.18 -0.29
CA ASP A 66 -11.20 -1.19 0.77
C ASP A 66 -10.00 -1.48 1.70
N PHE A 67 -9.56 -2.74 1.80
CA PHE A 67 -8.37 -3.10 2.58
C PHE A 67 -7.11 -2.40 2.07
N ALA A 68 -7.05 -2.09 0.76
CA ALA A 68 -5.93 -1.39 0.16
C ALA A 68 -5.60 -0.07 0.88
N SER A 69 -6.60 0.61 1.44
CA SER A 69 -6.43 1.87 2.16
C SER A 69 -5.58 1.77 3.44
N ARG A 70 -5.40 0.56 3.98
CA ARG A 70 -4.66 0.34 5.25
C ARG A 70 -3.37 -0.45 5.08
N MET A 71 -3.08 -0.91 3.86
CA MET A 71 -1.93 -1.75 3.56
C MET A 71 -0.75 -0.90 3.06
N LEU A 72 0.45 -1.50 3.04
CA LEU A 72 1.65 -0.94 2.47
C LEU A 72 2.13 -1.87 1.35
N PHE A 73 2.64 -1.28 0.28
CA PHE A 73 2.94 -2.01 -0.95
C PHE A 73 4.36 -1.70 -1.44
N THR A 74 4.99 -2.69 -2.04
CA THR A 74 5.99 -2.44 -3.08
C THR A 74 5.32 -2.64 -4.44
N GLU A 75 5.88 -2.09 -5.51
CA GLU A 75 5.33 -2.32 -6.85
C GLU A 75 5.34 -3.82 -7.21
N ALA A 76 6.50 -4.47 -7.04
CA ALA A 76 6.63 -5.91 -7.26
C ALA A 76 5.69 -6.74 -6.38
N GLY A 77 5.57 -6.41 -5.08
CA GLY A 77 4.67 -7.11 -4.17
C GLY A 77 3.20 -6.96 -4.58
N LEU A 78 2.78 -5.75 -4.97
CA LEU A 78 1.42 -5.52 -5.46
C LEU A 78 1.16 -6.26 -6.79
N GLU A 79 2.12 -6.31 -7.70
CA GLU A 79 2.00 -7.00 -8.98
C GLU A 79 1.88 -8.52 -8.80
N GLN A 80 2.65 -9.08 -7.86
CA GLN A 80 2.66 -10.51 -7.53
C GLN A 80 1.49 -10.95 -6.64
N ALA A 81 0.92 -10.03 -5.86
CA ALA A 81 -0.15 -10.32 -4.91
C ALA A 81 -1.34 -11.06 -5.54
N THR A 82 -1.85 -12.06 -4.83
CA THR A 82 -3.04 -12.79 -5.26
C THR A 82 -4.29 -11.94 -5.02
N ARG A 83 -5.21 -11.90 -5.99
CA ARG A 83 -6.51 -11.22 -5.83
C ARG A 83 -7.33 -11.86 -4.70
N LEU A 84 -8.04 -11.06 -3.92
CA LEU A 84 -8.85 -11.55 -2.80
C LEU A 84 -9.84 -12.65 -3.19
N SER A 85 -10.51 -12.53 -4.36
CA SER A 85 -11.46 -13.54 -4.84
C SER A 85 -10.82 -14.91 -5.10
N VAL A 86 -9.58 -14.93 -5.59
CA VAL A 86 -8.81 -16.16 -5.83
C VAL A 86 -8.36 -16.77 -4.50
N ALA A 87 -7.81 -15.94 -3.61
CA ALA A 87 -7.40 -16.38 -2.28
C ALA A 87 -8.59 -16.97 -1.49
N ALA A 88 -9.74 -16.31 -1.53
CA ALA A 88 -10.98 -16.80 -0.89
C ALA A 88 -11.44 -18.14 -1.47
N ARG A 89 -11.34 -18.33 -2.80
CA ARG A 89 -11.66 -19.62 -3.43
C ARG A 89 -10.73 -20.73 -2.96
N HIS A 90 -9.43 -20.46 -2.84
CA HIS A 90 -8.46 -21.44 -2.32
C HIS A 90 -8.74 -21.78 -0.85
N ALA A 91 -8.94 -20.76 -0.01
CA ALA A 91 -9.31 -20.95 1.40
C ALA A 91 -10.61 -21.75 1.55
N GLY A 92 -11.61 -21.49 0.70
CA GLY A 92 -12.86 -22.25 0.66
C GLY A 92 -12.66 -23.73 0.40
N ARG A 93 -11.76 -24.11 -0.53
CA ARG A 93 -11.43 -25.52 -0.82
C ARG A 93 -10.80 -26.21 0.39
N PHE A 94 -9.85 -25.56 1.06
CA PHE A 94 -9.22 -26.11 2.26
C PHE A 94 -10.24 -26.31 3.39
N ARG A 95 -11.12 -25.32 3.59
CA ARG A 95 -12.21 -25.39 4.56
C ARG A 95 -13.16 -26.56 4.26
N THR A 96 -13.62 -26.70 3.01
CA THR A 96 -14.52 -27.79 2.61
C THR A 96 -13.86 -29.16 2.76
N ALA A 97 -12.54 -29.27 2.54
CA ALA A 97 -11.77 -30.49 2.76
C ALA A 97 -11.47 -30.79 4.24
N GLY A 98 -11.93 -29.95 5.18
CA GLY A 98 -11.70 -30.14 6.61
C GLY A 98 -10.25 -29.88 7.06
N ILE A 99 -9.43 -29.21 6.25
CA ILE A 99 -8.05 -28.87 6.59
C ILE A 99 -8.05 -27.81 7.69
N ARG A 100 -7.36 -28.09 8.80
CA ARG A 100 -7.29 -27.20 9.98
C ARG A 100 -5.92 -26.56 10.21
N ARG A 101 -4.90 -26.99 9.47
CA ARG A 101 -3.52 -26.46 9.57
C ARG A 101 -2.99 -26.27 8.16
N VAL A 102 -2.51 -25.07 7.87
CA VAL A 102 -1.96 -24.68 6.57
C VAL A 102 -0.64 -23.95 6.84
N ALA A 103 0.40 -24.31 6.08
CA ALA A 103 1.65 -23.55 6.03
C ALA A 103 1.71 -22.85 4.68
N ASP A 104 1.94 -21.54 4.70
CA ASP A 104 2.16 -20.75 3.49
C ASP A 104 3.63 -20.37 3.42
N LEU A 105 4.38 -21.10 2.59
CA LEU A 105 5.82 -20.97 2.46
C LEU A 105 6.24 -19.83 1.50
N GLY A 106 5.26 -19.19 0.85
CA GLY A 106 5.46 -18.12 -0.13
C GLY A 106 4.49 -16.97 0.08
N CYS A 107 4.17 -16.67 1.34
CA CYS A 107 2.98 -15.90 1.73
C CYS A 107 2.90 -14.48 1.19
N GLY A 108 4.04 -13.83 0.88
CA GLY A 108 4.05 -12.51 0.26
C GLY A 108 3.11 -11.51 0.95
N ILE A 109 2.34 -10.78 0.14
CA ILE A 109 1.23 -9.91 0.56
C ILE A 109 -0.02 -10.12 -0.31
#